data_AF-A0A952A112-F1
#
_entry.id   AF-A0A952A112-F1
#
_cell.length_a   1.000
_cell.length_b   1.000
_cell.length_c   1.000
_cell.angle_alpha   90.00
_cell.angle_beta   90.00
_cell.angle_gamma   90.00
#
_symmetry.space_group_name_H-M   'P 1'
#
loop_
_entity.id
_entity.type
_entity.pdbx_description
1 polymer ?
#
loop_
_entity_poly.entity_id
_entity_poly.type
_entity_poly.pdbx_seq_one_letter_code
_entity_poly.pdbx_strand_id
1 'polypeptide(L)'
;MRARLLLSLLGLVFGSSVLFISLFSATQVSSNGGQAASESKLYFSHKILPDHSLYKVIMAMDRLQLETASPQEQIFIKVEYANRRLDYAKELLAKNESDLALTTLLKAQSYLHQAAQDSIDRKASSSVRERVARAVAYHSKEIRELSPKFSDPQRVPLDQILVEHDAVIAKLRSQLAEN
;
A
#
# COMPACT_ATOMS: atom_id res chain seq x y z
N MET A 1 8.76 23.44 -39.96
CA MET A 1 9.60 22.35 -39.39
C MET A 1 9.14 21.88 -38.01
N ARG A 2 8.85 22.76 -37.04
CA ARG A 2 8.47 22.38 -35.66
C ARG A 2 7.20 21.53 -35.54
N ALA A 3 6.17 21.80 -36.34
CA ALA A 3 4.92 21.03 -36.33
C ALA A 3 5.09 19.57 -36.79
N ARG A 4 5.99 19.31 -37.75
CA ARG A 4 6.28 17.94 -38.22
C ARG A 4 7.02 17.12 -37.17
N LEU A 5 7.92 17.75 -36.41
CA LEU A 5 8.60 17.11 -35.28
C LEU A 5 7.63 16.81 -34.13
N LEU A 6 6.70 17.73 -33.82
CA LEU A 6 5.67 17.50 -32.80
C LEU A 6 4.71 16.37 -33.18
N LEU A 7 4.25 16.34 -34.43
CA LEU A 7 3.41 15.25 -34.95
C LEU A 7 4.13 13.89 -34.95
N SER A 8 5.42 13.87 -35.31
CA SER A 8 6.24 12.65 -35.25
C SER A 8 6.46 12.18 -33.80
N LEU A 9 6.65 13.10 -32.86
CA LEU A 9 6.82 12.78 -31.44
C LEU A 9 5.53 12.20 -30.85
N LEU A 10 4.38 12.81 -31.17
CA LEU A 10 3.06 12.30 -30.80
C LEU A 10 2.79 10.91 -31.37
N GLY A 11 3.12 10.69 -32.65
CA GLY A 11 3.01 9.38 -33.27
C GLY A 11 3.89 8.32 -32.61
N LEU A 12 5.12 8.68 -32.22
CA LEU A 12 6.05 7.77 -31.55
C LEU A 12 5.58 7.42 -30.13
N VAL A 13 5.11 8.40 -29.37
CA VAL A 13 4.52 8.18 -28.03
C VAL A 13 3.28 7.30 -28.15
N PHE A 14 2.37 7.60 -29.07
CA PHE A 14 1.16 6.81 -29.28
C PHE A 14 1.48 5.37 -29.69
N GLY A 15 2.38 5.18 -30.66
CA GLY A 15 2.82 3.86 -31.09
C GLY A 15 3.49 3.08 -29.96
N SER A 16 4.34 3.73 -29.17
CA SER A 16 4.97 3.11 -28.00
C SER A 16 3.94 2.72 -26.94
N SER A 17 2.95 3.57 -26.64
CA SER A 17 1.87 3.26 -25.70
C SER A 17 1.03 2.07 -26.16
N VAL A 18 0.68 1.99 -27.45
CA VAL A 18 -0.06 0.85 -28.01
C VAL A 18 0.76 -0.43 -27.88
N LEU A 19 2.06 -0.40 -28.20
CA LEU A 19 2.93 -1.58 -28.04
C LEU A 19 3.04 -2.01 -26.57
N PHE A 20 3.15 -1.06 -25.64
CA PHE A 20 3.19 -1.36 -24.21
C PHE A 20 1.87 -2.01 -23.74
N ILE A 21 0.72 -1.47 -24.15
CA ILE A 21 -0.60 -2.04 -23.80
C ILE A 21 -0.77 -3.43 -24.43
N SER A 22 -0.40 -3.62 -25.70
CA SER A 22 -0.47 -4.92 -26.38
C SER A 22 0.44 -5.95 -25.76
N LEU A 23 1.67 -5.57 -25.35
CA LEU A 23 2.59 -6.49 -24.67
C LEU A 23 2.00 -6.94 -23.33
N PHE A 24 1.45 -6.00 -22.56
CA PHE A 24 0.80 -6.31 -21.28
C PHE A 24 -0.45 -7.19 -21.46
N SER A 25 -1.26 -6.91 -22.49
CA SER A 25 -2.46 -7.70 -22.79
C SER A 25 -2.12 -9.10 -23.31
N ALA A 26 -1.04 -9.26 -24.07
CA ALA A 26 -0.57 -10.57 -24.54
C ALA A 26 -0.05 -11.43 -23.38
N THR A 27 0.61 -10.83 -22.39
CA THR A 27 1.03 -11.56 -21.19
C THR A 27 -0.14 -12.04 -20.31
N GLN A 28 -1.33 -11.45 -20.44
CA GLN A 28 -2.52 -11.91 -19.70
C GLN A 28 -3.19 -13.16 -20.32
N VAL A 29 -2.90 -13.49 -21.59
CA VAL A 29 -3.56 -14.60 -22.29
C VAL A 29 -2.81 -15.94 -22.14
N SER A 30 -1.55 -15.94 -21.72
CA SER A 30 -0.76 -17.17 -21.50
C SER A 30 -0.91 -17.80 -20.10
N SER A 31 -1.82 -17.34 -19.23
CA SER A 31 -2.02 -17.92 -17.90
C SER A 31 -3.43 -18.45 -17.62
N ASN A 32 -4.29 -18.63 -18.63
CA ASN A 32 -5.62 -19.20 -18.42
C ASN A 32 -5.67 -20.69 -18.78
N GLY A 33 -5.15 -21.49 -17.85
CA GLY A 33 -5.39 -22.92 -17.76
C GLY A 33 -5.73 -23.30 -16.31
N GLY A 34 -6.98 -23.07 -15.92
CA GLY A 34 -7.64 -23.75 -14.80
C GLY A 34 -7.25 -23.34 -13.37
N GLN A 35 -8.05 -22.47 -12.75
CA GLN A 35 -8.81 -22.74 -11.53
C GLN A 35 -9.39 -21.43 -10.97
N ALA A 36 -10.65 -21.51 -10.58
CA ALA A 36 -11.43 -20.41 -10.04
C ALA A 36 -10.96 -20.01 -8.63
N ALA A 37 -11.13 -18.71 -8.34
CA ALA A 37 -11.36 -18.13 -7.02
C ALA A 37 -10.31 -18.40 -5.94
N SER A 38 -9.17 -17.71 -6.03
CA SER A 38 -8.52 -17.16 -4.84
C SER A 38 -7.70 -15.94 -5.24
N GLU A 39 -7.87 -14.85 -4.49
CA GLU A 39 -7.17 -13.57 -4.54
C GLU A 39 -5.87 -13.59 -5.36
N SER A 40 -5.94 -13.16 -6.62
CA SER A 40 -4.75 -12.88 -7.42
C SER A 40 -4.10 -11.61 -6.90
N LYS A 41 -3.31 -11.73 -5.83
CA LYS A 41 -2.23 -10.81 -5.53
C LYS A 41 -1.35 -10.73 -6.77
N LEU A 42 -1.48 -9.66 -7.54
CA LEU A 42 -0.54 -9.29 -8.58
C LEU A 42 0.80 -8.95 -7.93
N TYR A 43 1.62 -9.98 -7.70
CA TYR A 43 3.03 -9.84 -7.38
C TYR A 43 3.77 -9.36 -8.64
N PHE A 44 3.73 -8.06 -8.90
CA PHE A 44 4.71 -7.45 -9.79
C PHE A 44 6.09 -7.56 -9.12
N SER A 45 6.91 -8.47 -9.68
CA SER A 45 8.19 -8.94 -9.15
C SER A 45 9.35 -7.92 -9.22
N HIS A 46 9.05 -6.65 -9.48
CA HIS A 46 9.97 -5.52 -9.24
C HIS A 46 9.22 -4.47 -8.42
N LYS A 47 9.25 -4.66 -7.10
CA LYS A 47 8.79 -3.64 -6.14
C LYS A 47 9.72 -2.43 -6.26
N ILE A 48 9.25 -1.39 -6.95
CA ILE A 48 9.97 -0.12 -7.02
C ILE A 48 9.94 0.51 -5.63
N LEU A 49 11.10 0.52 -4.98
CA LEU A 49 11.28 1.04 -3.64
C LEU A 49 11.26 2.59 -3.65
N PRO A 50 11.06 3.22 -2.46
CA PRO A 50 11.06 4.68 -2.32
C PRO A 50 12.37 5.39 -2.71
N ASP A 51 13.45 4.64 -2.85
CA ASP A 51 14.78 5.09 -3.29
C ASP A 51 14.85 5.38 -4.80
N HIS A 52 13.90 4.86 -5.59
CA HIS A 52 13.91 4.96 -7.06
C HIS A 52 13.11 6.16 -7.60
N SER A 53 13.57 6.77 -8.69
CA SER A 53 12.93 7.96 -9.31
C SER A 53 11.49 7.71 -9.77
N LEU A 54 11.21 6.50 -10.29
CA LEU A 54 9.87 6.07 -10.72
C LEU A 54 8.88 5.92 -9.56
N TYR A 55 9.31 5.89 -8.31
CA TYR A 55 8.43 5.80 -7.14
C TYR A 55 7.40 6.94 -7.10
N LYS A 56 7.79 8.13 -7.58
CA LYS A 56 6.89 9.30 -7.67
C LYS A 56 5.70 9.05 -8.60
N VAL A 57 5.91 8.31 -9.70
CA VAL A 57 4.86 7.96 -10.65
C VAL A 57 3.88 6.98 -10.00
N ILE A 58 4.40 5.97 -9.29
CA ILE A 58 3.56 5.02 -8.55
C ILE A 58 2.74 5.74 -7.49
N MET A 59 3.34 6.65 -6.72
CA MET A 59 2.60 7.44 -5.73
C MET A 59 1.50 8.32 -6.36
N ALA A 60 1.71 8.83 -7.57
CA ALA A 60 0.68 9.60 -8.27
C ALA A 60 -0.49 8.71 -8.68
N MET A 61 -0.22 7.50 -9.18
CA MET A 61 -1.24 6.50 -9.48
C MET A 61 -1.98 6.04 -8.22
N ASP A 62 -1.25 5.81 -7.12
CA ASP A 62 -1.82 5.46 -5.82
C ASP A 62 -2.82 6.53 -5.37
N ARG A 63 -2.43 7.80 -5.51
CA ARG A 63 -3.29 8.93 -5.15
C ARG A 63 -4.55 8.98 -6.00
N LEU A 64 -4.41 8.84 -7.32
CA LEU A 64 -5.55 8.82 -8.23
C LEU A 64 -6.52 7.68 -7.90
N GLN A 65 -5.99 6.48 -7.66
CA GLN A 65 -6.79 5.32 -7.28
C GLN A 65 -7.56 5.58 -5.97
N LEU A 66 -6.90 6.14 -4.96
CA LEU A 66 -7.56 6.45 -3.68
C LEU A 66 -8.62 7.54 -3.81
N GLU A 67 -8.37 8.58 -4.61
CA GLU A 67 -9.31 9.70 -4.82
C GLU A 67 -10.53 9.30 -5.65
N THR A 68 -10.37 8.35 -6.59
CA THR A 68 -11.45 7.87 -7.47
C THR A 68 -12.26 6.71 -6.89
N ALA A 69 -11.75 6.05 -5.85
CA ALA A 69 -12.42 4.91 -5.22
C ALA A 69 -13.63 5.31 -4.38
N SER A 70 -14.62 4.42 -4.29
CA SER A 70 -15.77 4.61 -3.41
C SER A 70 -15.36 4.64 -1.93
N PRO A 71 -16.17 5.25 -1.04
CA PRO A 71 -15.86 5.34 0.38
C PRO A 71 -15.55 4.00 1.07
N GLN A 72 -16.14 2.89 0.62
CA GLN A 72 -15.87 1.57 1.18
C GLN A 72 -14.57 0.98 0.60
N GLU A 73 -14.32 1.15 -0.69
CA GLU A 73 -13.08 0.69 -1.34
C GLU A 73 -11.84 1.41 -0.78
N GLN A 74 -11.97 2.69 -0.44
CA GLN A 74 -10.87 3.46 0.17
C GLN A 74 -10.30 2.81 1.43
N ILE A 75 -11.13 2.16 2.26
CA ILE A 75 -10.66 1.45 3.46
C ILE A 75 -9.69 0.34 3.07
N PHE A 76 -10.05 -0.45 2.07
CA PHE A 76 -9.22 -1.56 1.60
C PHE A 76 -7.94 -1.09 0.90
N ILE A 77 -8.04 -0.05 0.07
CA ILE A 77 -6.88 0.55 -0.62
C ILE A 77 -5.88 1.09 0.41
N LYS A 78 -6.36 1.76 1.48
CA LYS A 78 -5.49 2.25 2.56
C LYS A 78 -4.78 1.10 3.28
N VAL A 79 -5.48 0.00 3.58
CA VAL A 79 -4.85 -1.21 4.16
C VAL A 79 -3.80 -1.79 3.22
N GLU A 80 -4.06 -1.85 1.91
CA GLU A 80 -3.09 -2.31 0.92
C GLU A 80 -1.85 -1.41 0.88
N TYR A 81 -2.04 -0.10 0.90
CA TYR A 81 -0.97 0.88 0.88
C TYR A 81 -0.13 0.83 2.15
N ALA A 82 -0.74 0.53 3.29
CA ALA A 82 -0.07 0.26 4.55
C ALA A 82 0.81 -0.99 4.43
N ASN A 83 0.25 -2.13 4.02
CA ASN A 83 0.99 -3.39 3.88
C ASN A 83 2.18 -3.24 2.93
N ARG A 84 1.97 -2.60 1.78
CA ARG A 84 3.03 -2.39 0.77
C ARG A 84 4.18 -1.56 1.31
N ARG A 85 3.89 -0.51 2.09
CA ARG A 85 4.93 0.35 2.71
C ARG A 85 5.62 -0.33 3.88
N LEU A 86 4.93 -1.18 4.63
CA LEU A 86 5.57 -2.04 5.62
C LEU A 86 6.62 -2.95 4.97
N ASP A 87 6.29 -3.58 3.84
CA ASP A 87 7.25 -4.39 3.09
C ASP A 87 8.46 -3.56 2.60
N TYR A 88 8.21 -2.36 2.06
CA TYR A 88 9.30 -1.47 1.65
C TYR A 88 10.20 -1.08 2.82
N ALA A 89 9.65 -0.80 4.00
CA ALA A 89 10.44 -0.50 5.18
C ALA A 89 11.34 -1.68 5.57
N LYS A 90 10.87 -2.93 5.46
CA LYS A 90 11.68 -4.13 5.70
C LYS A 90 12.84 -4.24 4.71
N GLU A 91 12.57 -4.01 3.43
CA GLU A 91 13.58 -4.04 2.37
C GLU A 91 14.63 -2.93 2.55
N LEU A 92 14.20 -1.71 2.91
CA LEU A 92 15.09 -0.58 3.20
C LEU A 92 15.98 -0.84 4.43
N LEU A 93 15.44 -1.45 5.49
CA LEU A 93 16.25 -1.88 6.63
C LEU A 93 17.31 -2.90 6.22
N ALA A 94 16.99 -3.84 5.34
CA ALA A 94 17.96 -4.81 4.83
C ALA A 94 19.09 -4.15 4.02
N LYS A 95 18.84 -2.97 3.44
CA LYS A 95 19.83 -2.13 2.75
C LYS A 95 20.60 -1.17 3.67
N ASN A 96 20.38 -1.22 4.99
CA ASN A 96 20.90 -0.26 5.98
C ASN A 96 20.42 1.19 5.78
N GLU A 97 19.29 1.40 5.11
CA GLU A 97 18.68 2.72 4.93
C GLU A 97 17.66 3.00 6.05
N SER A 98 18.13 3.02 7.30
CA SER A 98 17.27 3.04 8.49
C SER A 98 16.34 4.27 8.58
N ASP A 99 16.82 5.46 8.21
CA ASP A 99 15.99 6.67 8.23
C ASP A 99 14.87 6.62 7.17
N LEU A 100 15.18 6.16 5.96
CA LEU A 100 14.18 6.00 4.91
C LEU A 100 13.21 4.87 5.24
N ALA A 101 13.68 3.80 5.87
CA ALA A 101 12.83 2.74 6.38
C ALA A 101 11.86 3.24 7.45
N LEU A 102 12.34 4.04 8.41
CA LEU A 102 11.50 4.60 9.47
C LEU A 102 10.40 5.47 8.87
N THR A 103 10.76 6.44 8.02
CA THR A 103 9.79 7.33 7.39
C THR A 103 8.76 6.58 6.53
N THR A 104 9.20 5.51 5.84
CA THR A 104 8.32 4.63 5.07
C THR A 104 7.37 3.83 5.98
N LEU A 105 7.87 3.33 7.09
CA LEU A 105 7.09 2.61 8.10
C LEU A 105 6.05 3.54 8.74
N LEU A 106 6.41 4.77 9.13
CA LEU A 106 5.47 5.74 9.69
C LEU A 106 4.33 6.07 8.70
N LYS A 107 4.64 6.19 7.41
CA LYS A 107 3.61 6.35 6.36
C LYS A 107 2.70 5.12 6.26
N ALA A 108 3.24 3.91 6.41
CA ALA A 108 2.42 2.70 6.45
C ALA A 108 1.38 2.78 7.59
N GLN A 109 1.81 3.19 8.78
CA GLN A 109 0.92 3.29 9.94
C GLN A 109 -0.10 4.42 9.80
N SER A 110 0.26 5.54 9.16
CA SER A 110 -0.70 6.61 8.87
C SER A 110 -1.85 6.12 7.99
N TYR A 111 -1.58 5.36 6.93
CA TYR A 111 -2.65 4.78 6.10
C TYR A 111 -3.51 3.79 6.88
N LEU A 112 -2.89 2.96 7.72
CA LEU A 112 -3.61 1.97 8.51
C LEU A 112 -4.51 2.62 9.57
N HIS A 113 -4.02 3.65 10.24
CA HIS A 113 -4.79 4.44 11.19
C HIS A 113 -6.01 5.10 10.50
N GLN A 114 -5.80 5.69 9.32
CA GLN A 114 -6.91 6.24 8.53
C GLN A 114 -7.93 5.18 8.12
N ALA A 115 -7.48 3.99 7.73
CA ALA A 115 -8.38 2.88 7.40
C ALA A 115 -9.22 2.44 8.61
N ALA A 116 -8.60 2.36 9.79
CA ALA A 116 -9.30 2.04 11.04
C ALA A 116 -10.33 3.11 11.39
N GLN A 117 -9.95 4.38 11.35
CA GLN A 117 -10.83 5.50 11.65
C GLN A 117 -12.00 5.57 10.66
N ASP A 118 -11.75 5.45 9.35
CA ASP A 118 -12.81 5.41 8.33
C ASP A 118 -13.77 4.24 8.54
N SER A 119 -13.26 3.05 8.93
CA SER A 119 -14.11 1.88 9.19
C SER A 119 -15.06 2.07 10.37
N ILE A 120 -14.64 2.87 11.36
CA ILE A 120 -15.42 3.23 12.55
C ILE A 120 -16.44 4.31 12.18
N ASP A 121 -15.97 5.44 11.64
CA ASP A 121 -16.79 6.62 11.39
C ASP A 121 -17.89 6.36 10.37
N ARG A 122 -17.58 5.55 9.35
CA ARG A 122 -18.52 5.18 8.28
C ARG A 122 -19.37 3.96 8.65
N LYS A 123 -19.24 3.44 9.88
CA LYS A 123 -19.94 2.24 10.37
C LYS A 123 -19.84 1.08 9.37
N ALA A 124 -18.62 0.80 8.90
CA ALA A 124 -18.38 -0.28 7.96
C ALA A 124 -18.88 -1.63 8.53
N SER A 125 -19.13 -2.61 7.67
CA SER A 125 -19.60 -3.92 8.13
C SER A 125 -18.64 -4.54 9.16
N SER A 126 -19.16 -5.42 10.01
CA SER A 126 -18.36 -6.18 10.97
C SER A 126 -17.18 -6.90 10.31
N SER A 127 -17.41 -7.50 9.14
CA SER A 127 -16.37 -8.15 8.34
C SER A 127 -15.24 -7.19 7.90
N VAL A 128 -15.54 -5.94 7.58
CA VAL A 128 -14.54 -4.92 7.22
C VAL A 128 -13.74 -4.52 8.46
N ARG A 129 -14.41 -4.18 9.57
CA ARG A 129 -13.73 -3.78 10.81
C ARG A 129 -12.82 -4.88 11.34
N GLU A 130 -13.28 -6.13 11.25
CA GLU A 130 -12.50 -7.31 11.64
C GLU A 130 -11.26 -7.51 10.74
N ARG A 131 -11.38 -7.30 9.42
CA ARG A 131 -10.21 -7.29 8.51
C ARG A 131 -9.21 -6.19 8.88
N VAL A 132 -9.68 -4.98 9.18
CA VAL A 132 -8.81 -3.87 9.59
C VAL A 132 -8.13 -4.17 10.92
N ALA A 133 -8.87 -4.71 11.91
CA ALA A 133 -8.30 -5.10 13.20
C ALA A 133 -7.17 -6.13 13.05
N ARG A 134 -7.35 -7.13 12.16
CA ARG A 134 -6.28 -8.09 11.84
C ARG A 134 -5.07 -7.42 11.18
N ALA A 135 -5.27 -6.45 10.30
CA ALA A 135 -4.16 -5.71 9.69
C ALA A 135 -3.38 -4.89 10.74
N VAL A 136 -4.08 -4.23 11.68
CA VAL A 136 -3.46 -3.52 12.82
C VAL A 136 -2.64 -4.49 13.68
N ALA A 137 -3.21 -5.65 14.04
CA ALA A 137 -2.50 -6.66 14.82
C ALA A 137 -1.26 -7.20 14.10
N TYR A 138 -1.37 -7.43 12.78
CA TYR A 138 -0.25 -7.83 11.94
C TYR A 138 0.86 -6.78 11.95
N HIS A 139 0.53 -5.51 11.72
CA HIS A 139 1.49 -4.41 11.77
C HIS A 139 2.14 -4.26 13.15
N SER A 140 1.38 -4.41 14.25
CA SER A 140 1.96 -4.38 15.61
C SER A 140 3.00 -5.46 15.81
N LYS A 141 2.73 -6.69 15.36
CA LYS A 141 3.70 -7.79 15.42
C LYS A 141 4.97 -7.44 14.65
N GLU A 142 4.82 -6.97 13.43
CA GLU A 142 5.93 -6.64 12.53
C GLU A 142 6.76 -5.46 13.07
N ILE A 143 6.13 -4.43 13.64
CA ILE A 143 6.85 -3.32 14.29
C ILE A 143 7.68 -3.85 15.47
N ARG A 144 7.14 -4.74 16.30
CA ARG A 144 7.89 -5.34 17.42
C ARG A 144 9.11 -6.13 16.93
N GLU A 145 8.98 -6.84 15.82
CA GLU A 145 10.10 -7.60 15.21
C GLU A 145 11.16 -6.69 14.58
N LEU A 146 10.75 -5.54 14.03
CA LEU A 146 11.65 -4.60 13.36
C LEU A 146 12.28 -3.59 14.33
N SER A 147 11.63 -3.26 15.44
CA SER A 147 12.07 -2.24 16.40
C SER A 147 13.53 -2.40 16.86
N PRO A 148 14.03 -3.62 17.15
CA PRO A 148 15.44 -3.83 17.52
C PRO A 148 16.45 -3.40 16.44
N LYS A 149 16.05 -3.34 15.17
CA LYS A 149 16.90 -2.95 14.03
C LYS A 149 17.04 -1.44 13.87
N PHE A 150 16.22 -0.66 14.58
CA PHE A 150 16.31 0.80 14.64
C PHE A 150 17.16 1.24 15.84
N SER A 151 17.73 2.44 15.73
CA SER A 151 18.42 3.09 16.86
C SER A 151 17.43 3.56 17.93
N ASP A 152 17.90 3.78 19.16
CA ASP A 152 17.02 4.17 20.27
C ASP A 152 16.17 5.43 19.98
N PRO A 153 16.69 6.51 19.37
CA PRO A 153 15.86 7.67 18.99
C PRO A 153 14.77 7.32 17.97
N GLN A 154 15.04 6.39 17.07
CA GLN A 154 14.10 5.94 16.03
C GLN A 154 13.01 5.00 16.58
N ARG A 155 13.23 4.37 17.74
CA ARG A 155 12.24 3.48 18.38
C ARG A 155 11.12 4.23 19.10
N VAL A 156 11.38 5.41 19.63
CA VAL A 156 10.38 6.24 20.33
C VAL A 156 9.06 6.36 19.55
N PRO A 157 9.03 6.76 18.26
CA PRO A 157 7.78 6.83 17.52
C PRO A 157 7.14 5.46 17.27
N LEU A 158 7.92 4.38 17.20
CA LEU A 158 7.40 3.03 17.01
C LEU A 158 6.69 2.52 18.27
N ASP A 159 7.24 2.81 19.45
CA ASP A 159 6.63 2.45 20.72
C ASP A 159 5.30 3.19 20.93
N GLN A 160 5.23 4.46 20.56
CA GLN A 160 3.98 5.22 20.57
C GLN A 160 2.93 4.60 19.65
N ILE A 161 3.31 4.21 18.42
CA ILE A 161 2.42 3.53 17.48
C ILE A 161 1.87 2.22 18.05
N LEU A 162 2.68 1.45 18.76
CA LEU A 162 2.23 0.19 19.37
C LEU A 162 1.14 0.43 20.42
N VAL A 163 1.28 1.48 21.23
CA VAL A 163 0.25 1.90 22.19
C VAL A 163 -1.04 2.33 21.46
N GLU A 164 -0.90 3.11 20.40
CA GLU A 164 -2.04 3.53 19.58
C GLU A 164 -2.76 2.34 18.92
N HIS A 165 -2.01 1.35 18.44
CA HIS A 165 -2.56 0.14 17.83
C HIS A 165 -3.40 -0.65 18.84
N ASP A 166 -2.93 -0.80 20.07
CA ASP A 166 -3.67 -1.51 21.12
C ASP A 166 -5.02 -0.81 21.41
N ALA A 167 -5.02 0.53 21.47
CA ALA A 167 -6.24 1.32 21.63
C ALA A 167 -7.21 1.18 20.42
N VAL A 168 -6.68 1.22 19.20
CA VAL A 168 -7.47 1.06 17.97
C VAL A 168 -8.10 -0.33 17.89
N ILE A 169 -7.36 -1.39 18.21
CA ILE A 169 -7.89 -2.76 18.22
C ILE A 169 -9.01 -2.90 19.26
N ALA A 170 -8.82 -2.37 20.47
CA ALA A 170 -9.85 -2.38 21.50
C ALA A 170 -11.13 -1.67 21.03
N LYS A 171 -10.98 -0.49 20.40
CA LYS A 171 -12.11 0.27 19.85
C LYS A 171 -12.82 -0.49 18.73
N LEU A 172 -12.09 -1.05 17.76
CA LEU A 172 -12.68 -1.84 16.67
C LEU A 172 -13.45 -3.05 17.20
N ARG A 173 -12.91 -3.75 18.20
CA ARG A 173 -13.56 -4.92 18.82
C ARG A 173 -14.80 -4.56 19.62
N SER A 174 -14.80 -3.44 20.34
CA SER A 174 -15.99 -2.99 21.08
C SER A 174 -17.19 -2.78 20.14
N GLN A 175 -16.95 -2.20 18.95
CA GLN A 175 -18.01 -2.01 17.95
C GLN A 175 -18.43 -3.29 17.22
N LEU A 176 -17.65 -4.38 17.32
CA LEU A 176 -18.08 -5.69 16.84
C LEU A 176 -19.07 -6.35 17.80
N ALA A 177 -18.99 -6.04 19.10
CA ALA A 177 -19.90 -6.60 20.11
C ALA A 177 -21.27 -5.89 20.17
N GLU A 178 -21.37 -4.67 19.64
CA GLU A 178 -22.60 -3.86 19.62
C GLU A 178 -23.52 -4.15 18.40
N ASN A 179 -23.09 -4.96 17.43
CA ASN A 179 -23.87 -5.33 16.23
C ASN A 179 -24.21 -6.82 16.24
#